data_AF-A0A8H5JB87-F1
#
_entry.id   AF-A0A8H5JB87-F1
#
_cell.length_a   1.000
_cell.length_b   1.000
_cell.length_c   1.000
_cell.angle_alpha   90.00
_cell.angle_beta   90.00
_cell.angle_gamma   90.00
#
_symmetry.space_group_name_H-M   'P 1'
#
loop_
_entity.id
_entity.type
_entity.pdbx_description
1 polymer ?
#
loop_
_entity_poly.entity_id
_entity_poly.type
_entity_poly.pdbx_seq_one_letter_code
_entity_poly.pdbx_strand_id
1 'polypeptide(L)'
;MGMQGPLTAQALGRSPYDDVVEWDDDHDEPPNTNDSGQQYDHRGRPINPETKRLNRDIIRSHNEVMLVIGVAEQENPTTNPEAESDKRHAMYEDDVGINLAFSALRCVDAAGAFGLDGFRQRVLIYKRYSHIPFWDLYAQSRSTFSISQDLLPGASVNLFSNYIDRQIALLWRDRPDRVIARRLAHEVWSYIRVHLELYIALQRLGLASSTNWLPSLSFFVPFTQDSPIQAPPPAKDLSFQSLLQWVGGLCICSTPFLVWVMSQRLIRDWRPRIWARIFRWLPNTGSLPGVTNSWMQADRPGDRPEHRRARSTIDDVSPIRPIDGQMPNDTGPVEAVRRPSTFSARGDDYATDEEDNEGLSATLISFDVEATAETSEAPPGLWSAELRPSVEARGALMPTTTYCDTMLTQLPPLIASHIFTDAVLRLVTAPWEATALRLMAHSLRQRLNLPTHDVCEINILSHLDLTFAINFFCTQVLHLALCGEIWAAFTTVATVLHTTSDEWREAEAEEQEKRQDWTDESI
;
A
#
# COMPACT_ATOMS: atom_id res chain seq x y z
N MET A 1 21.59 39.11 74.97
CA MET A 1 20.74 39.01 73.77
C MET A 1 21.49 38.15 72.78
N GLY A 2 20.97 36.99 72.36
CA GLY A 2 21.71 36.13 71.42
C GLY A 2 21.32 34.63 71.30
N MET A 3 20.12 34.21 71.72
CA MET A 3 19.72 32.78 71.63
C MET A 3 18.37 32.53 70.94
N GLN A 4 17.70 33.56 70.40
CA GLN A 4 16.40 33.37 69.77
C GLN A 4 16.51 33.02 68.27
N GLY A 5 17.45 33.60 67.53
CA GLY A 5 17.61 33.34 66.09
C GLY A 5 17.71 31.86 65.72
N PRO A 6 18.60 31.07 66.34
CA PRO A 6 18.76 29.66 66.00
C PRO A 6 17.54 28.80 66.36
N LEU A 7 16.84 29.14 67.44
CA LEU A 7 15.64 28.42 67.89
C LEU A 7 14.44 28.70 66.98
N THR A 8 14.30 29.92 66.48
CA THR A 8 13.23 30.25 65.52
C THR A 8 13.46 29.57 64.18
N ALA A 9 14.71 29.51 63.70
CA ALA A 9 15.05 28.78 62.48
C ALA A 9 14.76 27.28 62.60
N GLN A 10 15.10 26.67 63.75
CA GLN A 10 14.85 25.27 64.02
C GLN A 10 13.35 24.97 64.20
N ALA A 11 12.57 25.88 64.79
CA ALA A 11 11.11 25.76 64.90
C ALA A 11 10.38 25.85 63.55
N LEU A 12 10.98 26.53 62.58
CA LEU A 12 10.50 26.62 61.19
C LEU A 12 11.07 25.50 60.29
N GLY A 13 11.78 24.52 60.88
CA GLY A 13 12.34 23.37 60.16
C GLY A 13 13.57 23.68 59.31
N ARG A 14 14.19 24.86 59.46
CA ARG A 14 15.41 25.24 58.75
C ARG A 14 16.67 24.87 59.52
N SER A 15 17.75 24.60 58.78
CA SER A 15 19.07 24.29 59.35
C SER A 15 19.66 25.55 60.02
N PRO A 16 20.34 25.44 61.19
CA PRO A 16 20.97 26.59 61.85
C PRO A 16 22.11 27.25 61.05
N TYR A 17 22.55 26.62 59.96
CA TYR A 17 23.62 27.09 59.07
C TYR A 17 23.10 27.61 57.72
N ASP A 18 21.77 27.68 57.55
CA ASP A 18 21.17 28.22 56.34
C ASP A 18 21.28 29.75 56.41
N ASP A 19 21.96 30.36 55.42
CA ASP A 19 22.21 31.80 55.43
C ASP A 19 20.88 32.56 55.49
N VAL A 20 20.74 33.44 56.48
CA VAL A 20 19.62 34.36 56.54
C VAL A 20 19.76 35.29 55.34
N VAL A 21 18.87 35.15 54.35
CA VAL A 21 18.75 36.14 53.28
C VAL A 21 18.25 37.43 53.94
N GLU A 22 19.20 38.25 54.38
CA GLU A 22 18.94 39.64 54.73
C GLU A 22 18.52 40.33 53.43
N TRP A 23 17.26 40.73 53.35
CA TRP A 23 16.82 41.65 52.32
C TRP A 23 17.45 43.00 52.67
N ASP A 24 18.51 43.37 51.95
CA ASP A 24 19.09 44.71 52.01
C ASP A 24 18.02 45.71 51.56
N ASP A 25 17.36 46.36 52.52
CA ASP A 25 16.35 47.40 52.29
C ASP A 25 16.98 48.80 52.12
N ASP A 26 18.26 48.87 51.73
CA ASP A 26 19.01 50.11 51.60
C ASP A 26 19.62 50.29 50.20
N HIS A 27 18.78 50.30 49.16
CA HIS A 27 19.11 50.95 47.89
C HIS A 27 17.90 51.68 47.30
N ASP A 28 17.88 53.00 47.48
CA ASP A 28 17.08 53.97 46.74
C ASP A 28 17.48 54.00 45.25
N GLU A 29 17.05 53.01 44.47
CA GLU A 29 16.93 53.11 43.02
C GLU A 29 15.61 52.44 42.58
N PRO A 30 14.75 53.08 41.76
CA PRO A 30 13.58 52.43 41.23
C PRO A 30 13.94 51.73 39.91
N PRO A 31 13.96 50.39 39.89
CA PRO A 31 13.46 49.74 38.69
C PRO A 31 12.59 48.51 38.98
N ASN A 32 11.44 48.50 38.30
CA ASN A 32 10.62 47.34 37.95
C ASN A 32 9.86 46.64 39.08
N THR A 33 8.69 47.19 39.37
CA THR A 33 7.45 46.43 39.52
C THR A 33 7.42 45.21 38.59
N ASN A 34 7.03 44.05 39.13
CA ASN A 34 7.02 42.68 38.57
C ASN A 34 8.27 41.93 39.07
N ASP A 35 8.22 41.11 40.15
CA ASP A 35 7.61 39.77 40.00
C ASP A 35 7.39 38.97 41.32
N SER A 36 7.19 39.59 42.49
CA SER A 36 6.96 38.85 43.76
C SER A 36 5.67 39.20 44.48
N GLY A 37 4.60 39.50 43.73
CA GLY A 37 3.25 39.60 44.31
C GLY A 37 2.74 38.22 44.73
N GLN A 38 2.40 38.04 46.01
CA GLN A 38 1.71 36.85 46.49
C GLN A 38 0.42 36.65 45.67
N GLN A 39 0.37 35.58 44.88
CA GLN A 39 -0.78 35.28 44.02
C GLN A 39 -1.86 34.59 44.86
N TYR A 40 -3.12 34.84 44.56
CA TYR A 40 -4.25 34.23 45.26
C TYR A 40 -5.14 33.51 44.26
N ASP A 41 -5.75 32.41 44.69
CA ASP A 41 -6.77 31.70 43.93
C ASP A 41 -8.06 32.53 43.81
N HIS A 42 -8.98 32.08 42.96
CA HIS A 42 -10.35 32.64 42.85
C HIS A 42 -11.13 32.66 44.17
N ARG A 43 -10.71 31.87 45.18
CA ARG A 43 -11.23 31.86 46.55
C ARG A 43 -10.42 32.70 47.55
N GLY A 44 -9.44 33.49 47.09
CA GLY A 44 -8.60 34.34 47.94
C GLY A 44 -7.55 33.60 48.77
N ARG A 45 -7.23 32.34 48.42
CA ARG A 45 -6.18 31.54 49.10
C ARG A 45 -4.82 31.80 48.44
N PRO A 46 -3.73 32.03 49.19
CA PRO A 46 -2.42 32.28 48.58
C PRO A 46 -1.92 31.05 47.83
N ILE A 47 -1.54 31.22 46.57
CA ILE A 47 -0.93 30.21 45.69
C ILE A 47 0.50 30.63 45.39
N ASN A 48 1.45 29.72 45.60
CA ASN A 48 2.80 29.88 45.07
C ASN A 48 2.93 29.05 43.76
N PRO A 49 3.07 29.71 42.59
CA PRO A 49 3.23 29.01 41.32
C PRO A 49 4.54 28.21 41.26
N GLU A 50 5.59 28.64 41.96
CA GLU A 50 6.86 27.91 42.01
C GLU A 50 6.73 26.61 42.79
N THR A 51 6.01 26.61 43.91
CA THR A 51 5.73 25.38 44.67
C THR A 51 4.92 24.39 43.84
N LYS A 52 3.94 24.86 43.04
CA LYS A 52 3.19 23.98 42.12
C LYS A 52 4.09 23.42 41.02
N ARG A 53 5.01 24.22 40.47
CA ARG A 53 5.99 23.75 39.48
C ARG A 53 6.92 22.69 40.08
N LEU A 54 7.44 22.96 41.28
CA LEU A 54 8.34 22.05 41.99
C LEU A 54 7.62 20.73 42.36
N ASN A 55 6.38 20.78 42.82
CA ASN A 55 5.58 19.58 43.07
C ASN A 55 5.35 18.76 41.80
N ARG A 56 5.03 19.43 40.68
CA ARG A 56 4.88 18.76 39.38
C ARG A 56 6.19 18.10 38.93
N ASP A 57 7.33 18.75 39.16
CA ASP A 57 8.63 18.21 38.80
C ASP A 57 9.06 17.05 39.71
N ILE A 58 8.72 17.10 41.02
CA ILE A 58 8.89 15.96 41.93
C ILE A 58 8.07 14.76 41.43
N ILE A 59 6.78 14.96 41.11
CA ILE A 59 5.93 13.89 40.58
C ILE A 59 6.49 13.35 39.26
N ARG A 60 6.97 14.22 38.36
CA ARG A 60 7.62 13.78 37.11
C ARG A 60 8.86 12.92 37.39
N SER A 61 9.75 13.37 38.27
CA SER A 61 10.97 12.64 38.63
C SER A 61 10.65 11.30 39.31
N HIS A 62 9.58 11.24 40.11
CA HIS A 62 9.15 10.01 40.75
C HIS A 62 8.64 8.99 39.71
N ASN A 63 7.81 9.44 38.77
CA ASN A 63 7.35 8.61 37.66
C ASN A 63 8.50 8.14 36.75
N GLU A 64 9.47 9.01 36.50
CA GLU A 64 10.69 8.67 35.74
C GLU A 64 11.52 7.59 36.47
N VAL A 65 11.68 7.73 37.79
CA VAL A 65 12.36 6.73 38.61
C VAL A 65 11.59 5.41 38.65
N MET A 66 10.26 5.42 38.77
CA MET A 66 9.44 4.20 38.70
C MET A 66 9.58 3.49 37.36
N LEU A 67 9.74 4.24 36.27
CA LEU A 67 9.98 3.71 34.93
C LEU A 67 11.37 3.10 34.80
N VAL A 68 12.40 3.76 35.32
CA VAL A 68 13.80 3.27 35.29
C VAL A 68 14.00 2.05 36.19
N ILE A 69 13.31 1.98 37.34
CA ILE A 69 13.34 0.82 38.25
C ILE A 69 12.53 -0.36 37.67
N GLY A 70 11.70 -0.13 36.64
CA GLY A 70 10.88 -1.17 35.99
C GLY A 70 9.63 -1.56 36.78
N VAL A 71 9.22 -0.73 37.76
CA VAL A 71 7.96 -0.91 38.50
C VAL A 71 6.76 -0.42 37.69
N ALA A 72 6.99 0.57 36.82
CA ALA A 72 6.02 1.01 35.81
C ALA A 72 6.63 0.76 34.43
N GLU A 73 6.25 -0.33 33.77
CA GLU A 73 6.54 -0.48 32.35
C GLU A 73 5.76 0.60 31.59
N GLN A 74 6.43 1.31 30.69
CA GLN A 74 5.70 2.07 29.68
C GLN A 74 4.89 1.04 28.89
N GLU A 75 3.55 1.10 28.98
CA GLU A 75 2.70 0.43 28.00
C GLU A 75 3.10 1.00 26.64
N ASN A 76 3.96 0.26 25.95
CA ASN A 76 4.30 0.60 24.59
C ASN A 76 2.97 0.46 23.82
N PRO A 77 2.51 1.49 23.11
CA PRO A 77 1.29 1.38 22.32
C PRO A 77 1.41 0.30 21.23
N THR A 78 2.62 -0.20 20.97
CA THR A 78 2.93 -1.31 20.07
C THR A 78 2.99 -2.69 20.74
N THR A 79 2.95 -2.76 22.08
CA THR A 79 3.00 -4.02 22.86
C THR A 79 1.63 -4.31 23.50
N ASN A 80 0.56 -3.64 23.05
CA ASN A 80 -0.79 -4.11 23.35
C ASN A 80 -1.01 -5.41 22.54
N PRO A 81 -1.32 -6.57 23.18
CA PRO A 81 -1.60 -7.81 22.46
C PRO A 81 -2.69 -7.65 21.39
N GLU A 82 -3.62 -6.71 21.59
CA GLU A 82 -4.65 -6.38 20.60
C GLU A 82 -4.04 -5.74 19.33
N ALA A 83 -3.10 -4.80 19.49
CA ALA A 83 -2.44 -4.16 18.37
C ALA A 83 -1.57 -5.14 17.56
N GLU A 84 -0.98 -6.14 18.23
CA GLU A 84 -0.27 -7.23 17.55
C GLU A 84 -1.22 -8.20 16.83
N SER A 85 -2.40 -8.47 17.38
CA SER A 85 -3.46 -9.26 16.72
C SER A 85 -3.98 -8.54 15.47
N ASP A 86 -4.31 -7.25 15.58
CA ASP A 86 -4.77 -6.42 14.45
C ASP A 86 -3.72 -6.36 13.33
N LYS A 87 -2.43 -6.29 13.68
CA LYS A 87 -1.34 -6.33 12.70
C LYS A 87 -1.29 -7.67 11.97
N ARG A 88 -1.48 -8.79 12.68
CA ARG A 88 -1.51 -10.14 12.09
C ARG A 88 -2.74 -10.32 11.20
N HIS A 89 -3.89 -9.81 11.62
CA HIS A 89 -5.11 -9.75 10.81
C HIS A 89 -4.90 -8.98 9.51
N ALA A 90 -4.36 -7.77 9.58
CA ALA A 90 -4.07 -6.96 8.40
C ALA A 90 -3.10 -7.67 7.43
N MET A 91 -2.05 -8.32 7.95
CA MET A 91 -1.12 -9.10 7.14
C MET A 91 -1.79 -10.30 6.45
N TYR A 92 -2.71 -10.98 7.15
CA TYR A 92 -3.49 -12.08 6.60
C TYR A 92 -4.40 -11.60 5.46
N GLU A 93 -5.19 -10.55 5.70
CA GLU A 93 -6.09 -9.98 4.68
C GLU A 93 -5.32 -9.47 3.46
N ASP A 94 -4.14 -8.87 3.68
CA ASP A 94 -3.29 -8.39 2.61
C ASP A 94 -2.74 -9.54 1.74
N ASP A 95 -2.24 -10.62 2.34
CA ASP A 95 -1.70 -11.76 1.60
C ASP A 95 -2.80 -12.49 0.80
N VAL A 96 -3.95 -12.74 1.42
CA VAL A 96 -5.12 -13.34 0.76
C VAL A 96 -5.60 -12.43 -0.38
N GLY A 97 -5.75 -11.13 -0.11
CA GLY A 97 -6.17 -10.13 -1.09
C GLY A 97 -5.23 -10.04 -2.29
N ILE A 98 -3.92 -10.06 -2.05
CA ILE A 98 -2.89 -10.04 -3.09
C ILE A 98 -2.99 -11.29 -3.99
N ASN A 99 -3.10 -12.48 -3.39
CA ASN A 99 -3.21 -13.74 -4.13
C ASN A 99 -4.50 -13.79 -4.96
N LEU A 100 -5.60 -13.29 -4.41
CA LEU A 100 -6.89 -13.21 -5.08
C LEU A 100 -6.87 -12.19 -6.23
N ALA A 101 -6.25 -11.02 -6.03
CA ALA A 101 -6.04 -9.99 -7.05
C ALA A 101 -5.29 -10.52 -8.26
N PHE A 102 -4.20 -11.28 -8.05
CA PHE A 102 -3.45 -11.86 -9.16
C PHE A 102 -4.28 -12.82 -9.99
N SER A 103 -5.09 -13.64 -9.32
CA SER A 103 -5.94 -14.62 -9.98
C SER A 103 -7.06 -13.93 -10.75
N ALA A 104 -7.69 -12.92 -10.15
CA ALA A 104 -8.75 -12.13 -10.76
C ALA A 104 -8.30 -11.40 -12.01
N LEU A 105 -7.19 -10.65 -11.93
CA LEU A 105 -6.66 -9.91 -13.08
C LEU A 105 -6.30 -10.84 -14.23
N ARG A 106 -5.73 -12.02 -13.93
CA ARG A 106 -5.45 -13.05 -14.95
C ARG A 106 -6.71 -13.61 -15.58
N CYS A 107 -7.75 -13.86 -14.80
CA CYS A 107 -9.03 -14.30 -15.35
C CYS A 107 -9.61 -13.24 -16.28
N VAL A 108 -9.55 -11.96 -15.91
CA VAL A 108 -9.99 -10.84 -16.76
C VAL A 108 -9.20 -10.79 -18.08
N ASP A 109 -7.87 -10.86 -18.03
CA ASP A 109 -7.03 -10.87 -19.24
C ASP A 109 -7.30 -12.11 -20.11
N ALA A 110 -7.47 -13.28 -19.48
CA ALA A 110 -7.78 -14.53 -20.17
C ALA A 110 -9.16 -14.50 -20.85
N ALA A 111 -10.14 -13.84 -20.24
CA ALA A 111 -11.50 -13.70 -20.78
C ALA A 111 -11.49 -13.08 -22.19
N GLY A 112 -10.65 -12.05 -22.39
CA GLY A 112 -10.41 -11.47 -23.71
C GLY A 112 -9.61 -12.38 -24.63
N ALA A 113 -8.63 -13.10 -24.08
CA ALA A 113 -7.73 -13.95 -24.86
C ALA A 113 -8.43 -15.11 -25.57
N PHE A 114 -9.47 -15.68 -24.95
CA PHE A 114 -10.25 -16.79 -25.48
C PHE A 114 -11.37 -16.30 -26.42
N GLY A 115 -11.05 -16.17 -27.70
CA GLY A 115 -12.00 -15.93 -28.79
C GLY A 115 -12.58 -14.51 -28.90
N LEU A 116 -12.80 -13.79 -27.79
CA LEU A 116 -13.41 -12.45 -27.83
C LEU A 116 -12.53 -11.40 -28.54
N ASP A 117 -11.24 -11.35 -28.20
CA ASP A 117 -10.30 -10.48 -28.91
C ASP A 117 -10.22 -10.83 -30.40
N GLY A 118 -10.23 -12.13 -30.73
CA GLY A 118 -10.17 -12.57 -32.12
C GLY A 118 -11.41 -12.18 -32.90
N PHE A 119 -12.59 -12.34 -32.29
CA PHE A 119 -13.85 -11.88 -32.86
C PHE A 119 -13.86 -10.36 -33.06
N ARG A 120 -13.40 -9.57 -32.06
CA ARG A 120 -13.24 -8.11 -32.20
C ARG A 120 -12.34 -7.77 -33.40
N GLN A 121 -11.16 -8.37 -33.48
CA GLN A 121 -10.19 -8.08 -34.55
C GLN A 121 -10.74 -8.49 -35.93
N ARG A 122 -11.49 -9.59 -36.03
CA ARG A 122 -12.18 -10.00 -37.27
C ARG A 122 -13.24 -8.98 -37.67
N VAL A 123 -14.04 -8.48 -36.73
CA VAL A 123 -15.03 -7.42 -36.99
C VAL A 123 -14.35 -6.15 -37.51
N LEU A 124 -13.20 -5.75 -36.94
CA LEU A 124 -12.47 -4.54 -37.37
C LEU A 124 -11.87 -4.61 -38.78
N ILE A 125 -11.69 -5.82 -39.34
CA ILE A 125 -10.88 -6.04 -40.55
C ILE A 125 -11.70 -6.57 -41.72
N TYR A 126 -12.63 -7.49 -41.49
CA TYR A 126 -13.33 -8.19 -42.57
C TYR A 126 -14.68 -7.55 -42.89
N LYS A 127 -14.89 -7.19 -44.16
CA LYS A 127 -16.15 -6.62 -44.68
C LYS A 127 -17.36 -7.53 -44.46
N ARG A 128 -17.16 -8.85 -44.44
CA ARG A 128 -18.24 -9.81 -44.16
C ARG A 128 -18.96 -9.50 -42.83
N TYR A 129 -18.23 -9.03 -41.82
CA TYR A 129 -18.78 -8.74 -40.51
C TYR A 129 -19.45 -7.36 -40.43
N SER A 130 -19.34 -6.50 -41.45
CA SER A 130 -20.11 -5.24 -41.49
C SER A 130 -21.50 -5.43 -42.10
N HIS A 131 -21.70 -6.44 -42.95
CA HIS A 131 -22.97 -6.64 -43.66
C HIS A 131 -23.98 -7.52 -42.92
N ILE A 132 -23.52 -8.38 -42.02
CA ILE A 132 -24.35 -9.33 -41.28
C ILE A 132 -24.63 -8.74 -39.88
N PRO A 133 -25.89 -8.67 -39.41
CA PRO A 133 -26.18 -8.16 -38.07
C PRO A 133 -25.63 -9.11 -36.99
N PHE A 134 -25.34 -8.56 -35.82
CA PHE A 134 -24.67 -9.28 -34.73
C PHE A 134 -25.31 -10.62 -34.36
N TRP A 135 -26.65 -10.66 -34.28
CA TRP A 135 -27.38 -11.86 -33.91
C TRP A 135 -27.25 -12.98 -34.93
N ASP A 136 -27.20 -12.63 -36.21
CA ASP A 136 -26.99 -13.61 -37.28
C ASP A 136 -25.55 -14.13 -37.27
N LEU A 137 -24.56 -13.26 -36.97
CA LEU A 137 -23.18 -13.69 -36.75
C LEU A 137 -23.07 -14.66 -35.57
N TYR A 138 -23.75 -14.37 -34.46
CA TYR A 138 -23.79 -15.23 -33.29
C TYR A 138 -24.48 -16.56 -33.59
N ALA A 139 -25.64 -16.54 -34.24
CA ALA A 139 -26.38 -17.74 -34.63
C ALA A 139 -25.57 -18.61 -35.59
N GLN A 140 -24.92 -18.00 -36.60
CA GLN A 140 -24.04 -18.69 -37.53
C GLN A 140 -22.83 -19.30 -36.79
N SER A 141 -22.19 -18.52 -35.92
CA SER A 141 -21.05 -18.99 -35.12
C SER A 141 -21.43 -20.21 -34.28
N ARG A 142 -22.61 -20.22 -33.63
CA ARG A 142 -23.06 -21.41 -32.87
C ARG A 142 -23.16 -22.68 -33.70
N SER A 143 -23.49 -22.58 -34.99
CA SER A 143 -23.63 -23.74 -35.88
C SER A 143 -22.29 -24.26 -36.42
N THR A 144 -21.28 -23.41 -36.55
CA THR A 144 -19.97 -23.73 -37.15
C THR A 144 -18.81 -23.60 -36.16
N PHE A 145 -19.10 -23.46 -34.86
CA PHE A 145 -18.12 -23.15 -33.83
C PHE A 145 -17.09 -24.27 -33.72
N SER A 146 -15.81 -23.90 -33.77
CA SER A 146 -14.72 -24.83 -33.48
C SER A 146 -13.78 -24.23 -32.45
N ILE A 147 -13.59 -24.95 -31.33
CA ILE A 147 -12.73 -24.51 -30.22
C ILE A 147 -11.31 -24.20 -30.71
N SER A 148 -10.76 -25.03 -31.60
CA SER A 148 -9.40 -24.87 -32.10
C SER A 148 -9.24 -23.74 -33.13
N GLN A 149 -10.32 -23.29 -33.76
CA GLN A 149 -10.29 -22.26 -34.81
C GLN A 149 -10.87 -20.92 -34.38
N ASP A 150 -11.71 -20.90 -33.35
CA ASP A 150 -12.40 -19.71 -32.88
C ASP A 150 -12.01 -19.30 -31.46
N LEU A 151 -11.69 -20.24 -30.56
CA LEU A 151 -11.40 -19.94 -29.15
C LEU A 151 -9.91 -19.90 -28.82
N LEU A 152 -9.16 -20.91 -29.28
CA LEU A 152 -7.74 -21.10 -28.97
C LEU A 152 -6.74 -20.25 -29.78
N PRO A 153 -7.02 -19.75 -31.00
CA PRO A 153 -6.02 -19.01 -31.77
C PRO A 153 -5.50 -17.78 -30.99
N GLY A 154 -4.18 -17.75 -30.78
CA GLY A 154 -3.50 -16.69 -30.03
C GLY A 154 -3.66 -16.76 -28.51
N ALA A 155 -4.53 -17.60 -27.95
CA ALA A 155 -4.74 -17.69 -26.50
C ALA A 155 -3.51 -18.29 -25.79
N SER A 156 -2.93 -19.37 -26.33
CA SER A 156 -1.74 -20.02 -25.78
C SER A 156 -0.52 -19.10 -25.76
N VAL A 157 -0.24 -18.42 -26.88
CA VAL A 157 0.86 -17.46 -26.99
C VAL A 157 0.65 -16.27 -26.05
N ASN A 158 -0.58 -15.79 -25.90
CA ASN A 158 -0.91 -14.68 -25.00
C ASN A 158 -0.64 -15.06 -23.53
N LEU A 159 -1.12 -16.23 -23.09
CA LEU A 159 -0.85 -16.74 -21.74
C LEU A 159 0.66 -16.95 -21.51
N PHE A 160 1.37 -17.49 -22.49
CA PHE A 160 2.82 -17.67 -22.43
C PHE A 160 3.55 -16.32 -22.31
N SER A 161 3.18 -15.33 -23.14
CA SER A 161 3.79 -14.00 -23.11
C SER A 161 3.57 -13.32 -21.76
N ASN A 162 2.35 -13.35 -21.22
CA ASN A 162 2.05 -12.78 -19.90
C ASN A 162 2.77 -13.52 -18.76
N TYR A 163 2.95 -14.83 -18.89
CA TYR A 163 3.74 -15.61 -17.93
C TYR A 163 5.21 -15.18 -17.91
N ILE A 164 5.83 -15.05 -19.09
CA ILE A 164 7.23 -14.64 -19.19
C ILE A 164 7.44 -13.18 -18.77
N ASP A 165 6.53 -12.28 -19.12
CA ASP A 165 6.56 -10.86 -18.69
C ASP A 165 6.64 -10.76 -17.17
N ARG A 166 5.83 -11.56 -16.47
CA ARG A 166 5.89 -11.68 -15.01
C ARG A 166 7.22 -12.26 -14.52
N GLN A 167 7.71 -13.34 -15.11
CA GLN A 167 8.97 -13.96 -14.68
C GLN A 167 10.15 -13.00 -14.83
N ILE A 168 10.17 -12.20 -15.90
CA ILE A 168 11.16 -11.15 -16.11
C ILE A 168 11.02 -10.07 -15.04
N ALA A 169 9.80 -9.60 -14.77
CA ALA A 169 9.57 -8.60 -13.71
C ALA A 169 10.03 -9.09 -12.33
N LEU A 170 9.75 -10.35 -11.98
CA LEU A 170 10.17 -10.96 -10.72
C LEU A 170 11.69 -11.13 -10.64
N LEU A 171 12.34 -11.63 -11.71
CA LEU A 171 13.79 -11.85 -11.75
C LEU A 171 14.59 -10.58 -11.47
N TRP A 172 14.08 -9.42 -11.90
CA TRP A 172 14.75 -8.12 -11.75
C TRP A 172 14.31 -7.34 -10.50
N ARG A 173 13.38 -7.86 -9.69
CA ARG A 173 12.92 -7.22 -8.45
C ARG A 173 14.02 -7.16 -7.39
N ASP A 174 14.76 -8.25 -7.23
CA ASP A 174 15.75 -8.41 -6.15
C ASP A 174 17.18 -8.00 -6.55
N ARG A 175 17.38 -7.52 -7.78
CA ARG A 175 18.71 -7.21 -8.34
C ARG A 175 18.81 -5.79 -8.94
N PRO A 176 18.74 -4.74 -8.10
CA PRO A 176 18.82 -3.35 -8.56
C PRO A 176 20.23 -2.94 -9.02
N ASP A 177 21.26 -3.73 -8.69
CA ASP A 177 22.68 -3.50 -8.99
C ASP A 177 23.01 -3.57 -10.49
N ARG A 178 22.24 -4.33 -11.28
CA ARG A 178 22.53 -4.61 -12.70
C ARG A 178 21.66 -3.83 -13.67
N VAL A 179 21.72 -2.50 -13.60
CA VAL A 179 20.88 -1.59 -14.41
C VAL A 179 21.03 -1.83 -15.92
N ILE A 180 22.25 -2.07 -16.42
CA ILE A 180 22.49 -2.26 -17.86
C ILE A 180 21.90 -3.60 -18.34
N ALA A 181 22.13 -4.69 -17.60
CA ALA A 181 21.60 -6.00 -17.95
C ALA A 181 20.08 -6.02 -17.88
N ARG A 182 19.49 -5.32 -16.90
CA ARG A 182 18.05 -5.10 -16.82
C ARG A 182 17.53 -4.38 -18.06
N ARG A 183 18.12 -3.25 -18.44
CA ARG A 183 17.73 -2.49 -19.64
C ARG A 183 17.81 -3.36 -20.91
N LEU A 184 18.92 -4.07 -21.10
CA LEU A 184 19.08 -4.95 -22.26
C LEU A 184 18.01 -6.05 -22.29
N ALA A 185 17.75 -6.70 -21.15
CA ALA A 185 16.72 -7.73 -21.05
C ALA A 185 15.32 -7.18 -21.36
N HIS A 186 15.01 -5.97 -20.89
CA HIS A 186 13.72 -5.31 -21.16
C HIS A 186 13.58 -4.93 -22.63
N GLU A 187 14.64 -4.42 -23.27
CA GLU A 187 14.61 -4.09 -24.71
C GLU A 187 14.46 -5.34 -25.58
N VAL A 188 15.22 -6.41 -25.28
CA VAL A 188 15.10 -7.69 -25.98
C VAL A 188 13.70 -8.28 -25.78
N TRP A 189 13.18 -8.25 -24.56
CA TRP A 189 11.84 -8.75 -24.27
C TRP A 189 10.75 -7.91 -24.93
N SER A 190 10.87 -6.58 -24.91
CA SER A 190 9.98 -5.64 -25.61
C SER A 190 9.91 -5.96 -27.11
N TYR A 191 11.07 -6.21 -27.73
CA TYR A 191 11.13 -6.64 -29.13
C TYR A 191 10.39 -7.97 -29.36
N ILE A 192 10.67 -9.00 -28.55
CA ILE A 192 10.04 -10.32 -28.64
C ILE A 192 8.52 -10.20 -28.42
N ARG A 193 8.10 -9.45 -27.40
CA ARG A 193 6.71 -9.25 -27.02
C ARG A 193 5.89 -8.63 -28.15
N VAL A 194 6.38 -7.56 -28.78
CA VAL A 194 5.64 -6.93 -29.90
C VAL A 194 5.49 -7.87 -31.09
N HIS A 195 6.47 -8.74 -31.33
CA HIS A 195 6.36 -9.80 -32.35
C HIS A 195 5.36 -10.89 -31.95
N LEU A 196 5.37 -11.33 -30.69
CA LEU A 196 4.39 -12.30 -30.18
C LEU A 196 2.96 -11.74 -30.25
N GLU A 197 2.75 -10.49 -29.85
CA GLU A 197 1.46 -9.80 -29.95
C GLU A 197 0.99 -9.69 -31.41
N LEU A 198 1.90 -9.42 -32.35
CA LEU A 198 1.58 -9.44 -33.77
C LEU A 198 1.18 -10.84 -34.22
N TYR A 199 1.94 -11.87 -33.84
CA TYR A 199 1.66 -13.26 -34.18
C TYR A 199 0.30 -13.72 -33.62
N ILE A 200 -0.02 -13.35 -32.37
CA ILE A 200 -1.33 -13.55 -31.75
C ILE A 200 -2.43 -12.95 -32.62
N ALA A 201 -2.27 -11.70 -33.06
CA ALA A 201 -3.25 -11.05 -33.92
C ALA A 201 -3.39 -11.78 -35.27
N LEU A 202 -2.28 -12.21 -35.89
CA LEU A 202 -2.32 -12.97 -37.14
C LEU A 202 -3.04 -14.33 -37.00
N GLN A 203 -2.86 -15.03 -35.88
CA GLN A 203 -3.59 -16.28 -35.58
C GLN A 203 -5.08 -16.04 -35.37
N ARG A 204 -5.43 -15.01 -34.60
CA ARG A 204 -6.82 -14.61 -34.35
C ARG A 204 -7.57 -14.27 -35.65
N LEU A 205 -6.87 -13.67 -36.60
CA LEU A 205 -7.40 -13.36 -37.93
C LEU A 205 -7.43 -14.55 -38.89
N GLY A 206 -6.83 -15.68 -38.53
CA GLY A 206 -6.71 -16.84 -39.42
C GLY A 206 -5.73 -16.62 -40.58
N LEU A 207 -4.82 -15.65 -40.46
CA LEU A 207 -3.73 -15.41 -41.43
C LEU A 207 -2.51 -16.28 -41.13
N ALA A 208 -2.31 -16.64 -39.87
CA ALA A 208 -1.32 -17.62 -39.43
C ALA A 208 -2.02 -18.91 -38.98
N SER A 209 -1.31 -20.05 -39.03
CA SER A 209 -1.87 -21.33 -38.59
C SER A 209 -2.27 -21.28 -37.11
N SER A 210 -3.48 -21.71 -36.79
CA SER A 210 -3.98 -21.86 -35.42
C SER A 210 -3.37 -23.07 -34.68
N THR A 211 -2.75 -24.01 -35.41
CA THR A 211 -2.13 -25.20 -34.81
C THR A 211 -0.78 -24.93 -34.16
N ASN A 212 -0.10 -23.86 -34.58
CA ASN A 212 1.25 -23.57 -34.11
C ASN A 212 1.19 -22.80 -32.79
N TRP A 213 1.82 -23.32 -31.75
CA TRP A 213 1.75 -22.69 -30.43
C TRP A 213 2.70 -21.51 -30.28
N LEU A 214 3.74 -21.42 -31.11
CA LEU A 214 4.72 -20.34 -31.14
C LEU A 214 5.13 -20.05 -32.59
N PRO A 215 5.56 -18.81 -32.90
CA PRO A 215 6.13 -18.50 -34.20
C PRO A 215 7.47 -19.23 -34.41
N SER A 216 7.84 -19.42 -35.68
CA SER A 216 9.18 -19.90 -36.05
C SER A 216 10.24 -18.88 -35.62
N LEU A 217 11.47 -19.34 -35.32
CA LEU A 217 12.56 -18.45 -34.92
C LEU A 217 12.91 -17.42 -36.02
N SER A 218 12.68 -17.77 -37.29
CA SER A 218 12.78 -16.86 -38.44
C SER A 218 11.86 -15.65 -38.31
N PHE A 219 10.68 -15.79 -37.69
CA PHE A 219 9.72 -14.70 -37.51
C PHE A 219 10.31 -13.47 -36.80
N PHE A 220 11.28 -13.68 -35.91
CA PHE A 220 11.93 -12.60 -35.15
C PHE A 220 13.11 -11.96 -35.87
N VAL A 221 13.60 -12.54 -36.97
CA VAL A 221 14.78 -12.04 -37.69
C VAL A 221 14.29 -11.25 -38.90
N PRO A 222 14.55 -9.93 -38.98
CA PRO A 222 14.09 -9.11 -40.11
C PRO A 222 14.66 -9.62 -41.43
N PHE A 223 13.93 -9.39 -42.53
CA PHE A 223 14.30 -9.77 -43.90
C PHE A 223 14.31 -11.27 -44.18
N THR A 224 13.92 -12.11 -43.22
CA THR A 224 13.68 -13.52 -43.48
C THR A 224 12.31 -13.73 -44.11
N GLN A 225 12.09 -14.94 -44.63
CA GLN A 225 10.79 -15.30 -45.18
C GLN A 225 9.71 -15.14 -44.12
N ASP A 226 9.77 -15.74 -42.94
CA ASP A 226 8.61 -15.65 -42.02
C ASP A 226 8.45 -14.30 -41.32
N SER A 227 9.44 -13.41 -41.40
CA SER A 227 9.40 -12.13 -40.68
C SER A 227 8.31 -11.17 -41.16
N PRO A 228 7.77 -10.34 -40.25
CA PRO A 228 6.84 -9.28 -40.62
C PRO A 228 7.54 -8.13 -41.39
N ILE A 229 8.86 -7.99 -41.26
CA ILE A 229 9.66 -6.94 -41.90
C ILE A 229 10.28 -7.49 -43.19
N GLN A 230 9.69 -7.14 -44.32
CA GLN A 230 10.11 -7.66 -45.62
C GLN A 230 11.41 -7.01 -46.12
N ALA A 231 12.22 -7.79 -46.83
CA ALA A 231 13.38 -7.28 -47.54
C ALA A 231 12.92 -6.51 -48.79
N PRO A 232 13.36 -5.26 -49.01
CA PRO A 232 13.16 -4.61 -50.29
C PRO A 232 13.92 -5.37 -51.39
N PRO A 233 13.47 -5.28 -52.66
CA PRO A 233 14.19 -5.88 -53.78
C PRO A 233 15.64 -5.36 -53.81
N PRO A 234 16.61 -6.22 -54.18
CA PRO A 234 18.03 -5.83 -54.17
C PRO A 234 18.28 -4.61 -55.05
N ALA A 235 19.19 -3.73 -54.62
CA ALA A 235 19.56 -2.56 -55.40
C ALA A 235 20.16 -3.01 -56.73
N LYS A 236 19.65 -2.46 -57.84
CA LYS A 236 20.11 -2.82 -59.19
C LYS A 236 21.57 -2.42 -59.43
N ASP A 237 21.97 -1.27 -58.88
CA ASP A 237 23.31 -0.69 -58.96
C ASP A 237 23.69 -0.02 -57.62
N LEU A 238 24.97 0.32 -57.43
CA LEU A 238 25.46 1.09 -56.28
C LEU A 238 25.34 2.63 -56.47
N SER A 239 24.53 3.08 -57.43
CA SER A 239 24.28 4.51 -57.65
C SER A 239 23.55 5.13 -56.46
N PHE A 240 23.73 6.45 -56.24
CA PHE A 240 23.00 7.16 -55.18
C PHE A 240 21.48 7.06 -55.34
N GLN A 241 20.98 7.09 -56.58
CA GLN A 241 19.55 6.99 -56.87
C GLN A 241 18.98 5.60 -56.56
N SER A 242 19.69 4.52 -56.91
CA SER A 242 19.28 3.15 -56.61
C SER A 242 19.36 2.86 -55.10
N LEU A 243 20.36 3.41 -54.40
CA LEU A 243 20.42 3.38 -52.94
C LEU A 243 19.24 4.12 -52.30
N LEU A 244 18.89 5.31 -52.78
CA LEU A 244 17.74 6.06 -52.27
C LEU A 244 16.42 5.33 -52.52
N GLN A 245 16.25 4.72 -53.70
CA GLN A 245 15.09 3.88 -54.00
C GLN A 245 15.03 2.64 -53.11
N TRP A 246 16.19 2.02 -52.84
CA TRP A 246 16.29 0.87 -51.94
C TRP A 246 15.93 1.25 -50.49
N VAL A 247 16.44 2.36 -49.98
CA VAL A 247 16.08 2.90 -48.65
C VAL A 247 14.59 3.26 -48.60
N GLY A 248 14.05 3.89 -49.64
CA GLY A 248 12.62 4.18 -49.75
C GLY A 248 11.79 2.89 -49.73
N GLY A 249 12.22 1.85 -50.46
CA GLY A 249 11.62 0.52 -50.43
C GLY A 249 11.68 -0.11 -49.04
N LEU A 250 12.81 0.00 -48.34
CA LEU A 250 12.96 -0.48 -46.97
C LEU A 250 11.97 0.18 -46.01
N CYS A 251 11.79 1.50 -46.11
CA CYS A 251 10.81 2.25 -45.33
C CYS A 251 9.38 1.77 -45.61
N ILE A 252 9.01 1.58 -46.88
CA ILE A 252 7.68 1.10 -47.27
C ILE A 252 7.44 -0.33 -46.75
N CYS A 253 8.40 -1.24 -46.93
CA CYS A 253 8.32 -2.62 -46.45
C CYS A 253 8.24 -2.73 -44.93
N SER A 254 8.87 -1.80 -44.20
CA SER A 254 8.84 -1.77 -42.73
C SER A 254 7.59 -1.07 -42.17
N THR A 255 6.86 -0.32 -42.99
CA THR A 255 5.74 0.53 -42.56
C THR A 255 4.64 -0.25 -41.81
N PRO A 256 4.12 -1.40 -42.31
CA PRO A 256 3.07 -2.14 -41.61
C PRO A 256 3.47 -2.54 -40.18
N PHE A 257 4.70 -3.03 -40.02
CA PHE A 257 5.24 -3.41 -38.72
C PHE A 257 5.46 -2.19 -37.81
N LEU A 258 5.98 -1.08 -38.35
CA LEU A 258 6.17 0.15 -37.57
C LEU A 258 4.83 0.73 -37.09
N VAL A 259 3.79 0.71 -37.92
CA VAL A 259 2.44 1.17 -37.52
C VAL A 259 1.88 0.27 -36.42
N TRP A 260 2.09 -1.05 -36.50
CA TRP A 260 1.77 -1.97 -35.41
C TRP A 260 2.50 -1.63 -34.11
N VAL A 261 3.82 -1.46 -34.16
CA VAL A 261 4.64 -1.06 -33.00
C VAL A 261 4.13 0.26 -32.39
N MET A 262 3.79 1.24 -33.22
CA MET A 262 3.23 2.51 -32.76
C MET A 262 1.88 2.34 -32.07
N SER A 263 1.00 1.48 -32.59
CA SER A 263 -0.29 1.17 -31.95
C SER A 263 -0.10 0.52 -30.57
N GLN A 264 0.85 -0.42 -30.43
CA GLN A 264 1.14 -1.07 -29.14
C GLN A 264 1.79 -0.11 -28.14
N ARG A 265 2.67 0.78 -28.60
CA ARG A 265 3.24 1.84 -27.75
C ARG A 265 2.17 2.80 -27.24
N LEU A 266 1.23 3.19 -28.10
CA LEU A 266 0.11 4.04 -27.70
C LEU A 266 -0.72 3.39 -26.59
N ILE A 267 -1.06 2.11 -26.74
CA ILE A 267 -1.79 1.32 -25.75
C ILE A 267 -1.03 1.29 -24.42
N ARG A 268 0.28 0.98 -24.46
CA ARG A 268 1.14 0.91 -23.29
C ARG A 268 1.24 2.23 -22.53
N ASP A 269 1.40 3.35 -23.24
CA ASP A 269 1.59 4.66 -22.63
C ASP A 269 0.29 5.24 -22.06
N TRP A 270 -0.85 4.87 -22.64
CA TRP A 270 -2.18 5.38 -22.25
C TRP A 270 -2.79 4.59 -21.10
N ARG A 271 -2.56 3.27 -21.04
CA ARG A 271 -3.06 2.39 -19.98
C ARG A 271 -2.86 2.95 -18.56
N PRO A 272 -1.64 3.33 -18.11
CA PRO A 272 -1.45 3.81 -16.74
C PRO A 272 -2.15 5.15 -16.47
N ARG A 273 -2.27 6.02 -17.49
CA ARG A 273 -2.94 7.32 -17.36
C ARG A 273 -4.44 7.16 -17.21
N ILE A 274 -5.04 6.29 -18.02
CA ILE A 274 -6.47 5.98 -17.98
C ILE A 274 -6.79 5.27 -16.65
N TRP A 275 -5.97 4.28 -16.27
CA TRP A 275 -6.15 3.56 -15.02
C TRP A 275 -6.12 4.48 -13.80
N ALA A 276 -5.11 5.35 -13.69
CA ALA A 276 -5.01 6.29 -12.57
C ALA A 276 -6.21 7.24 -12.50
N ARG A 277 -6.81 7.60 -13.63
CA ARG A 277 -8.01 8.45 -13.68
C ARG A 277 -9.25 7.68 -13.24
N ILE A 278 -9.45 6.46 -13.74
CA ILE A 278 -10.60 5.60 -13.43
C ILE A 278 -10.57 5.16 -11.97
N PHE A 279 -9.40 4.73 -11.47
CA PHE A 279 -9.25 4.30 -10.09
C PHE A 279 -9.60 5.42 -9.10
N ARG A 280 -9.25 6.67 -9.42
CA ARG A 280 -9.63 7.85 -8.61
C ARG A 280 -11.12 8.22 -8.69
N TRP A 281 -11.84 7.74 -9.69
CA TRP A 281 -13.27 8.00 -9.84
C TRP A 281 -14.15 6.94 -9.17
N LEU A 282 -13.60 5.75 -8.96
CA LEU A 282 -14.28 4.70 -8.23
C LEU A 282 -14.25 5.00 -6.73
N PRO A 283 -15.31 4.65 -5.98
CA PRO A 283 -15.27 4.71 -4.52
C PRO A 283 -14.19 3.74 -4.02
N ASN A 284 -13.14 4.27 -3.41
CA ASN A 284 -12.06 3.50 -2.81
C ASN A 284 -11.72 4.04 -1.41
N THR A 285 -11.28 3.14 -0.55
CA THR A 285 -10.87 3.43 0.83
C THR A 285 -9.41 3.85 0.92
N GLY A 286 -8.59 3.46 -0.05
CA GLY A 286 -7.15 3.68 -0.04
C GLY A 286 -6.65 4.91 -0.79
N SER A 287 -5.60 5.53 -0.26
CA SER A 287 -4.66 6.30 -1.10
C SER A 287 -3.97 5.34 -2.07
N LEU A 288 -3.83 5.74 -3.36
CA LEU A 288 -3.18 4.97 -4.44
C LEU A 288 -2.22 3.89 -3.92
N PRO A 289 -2.57 2.59 -4.01
CA PRO A 289 -1.73 1.54 -3.43
C PRO A 289 -0.31 1.64 -3.97
N GLY A 290 0.67 1.79 -3.08
CA GLY A 290 2.10 1.69 -3.43
C GLY A 290 2.48 0.35 -4.08
N VAL A 291 1.55 -0.61 -4.04
CA VAL A 291 1.61 -1.90 -4.72
C VAL A 291 1.72 -1.72 -6.24
N THR A 292 1.11 -0.71 -6.87
CA THR A 292 1.06 -0.63 -8.35
C THR A 292 2.33 -0.12 -9.03
N ASN A 293 3.27 0.50 -8.31
CA ASN A 293 4.56 0.88 -8.91
C ASN A 293 5.37 -0.35 -9.37
N SER A 294 5.07 -1.55 -8.86
CA SER A 294 5.69 -2.80 -9.30
C SER A 294 4.93 -3.53 -10.42
N TRP A 295 3.61 -3.32 -10.56
CA TRP A 295 2.77 -4.16 -11.42
C TRP A 295 2.36 -3.50 -12.75
N MET A 296 2.36 -2.17 -12.85
CA MET A 296 2.02 -1.47 -14.09
C MET A 296 3.19 -0.69 -14.71
N GLN A 297 4.37 -0.71 -14.09
CA GLN A 297 5.49 0.12 -14.52
C GLN A 297 6.72 -0.73 -14.88
N ALA A 298 6.66 -1.37 -16.04
CA ALA A 298 7.87 -1.47 -16.87
C ALA A 298 8.05 -0.10 -17.56
N ASP A 299 9.11 0.60 -17.19
CA ASP A 299 9.65 1.80 -17.84
C ASP A 299 8.97 3.16 -17.59
N ARG A 300 9.49 3.89 -16.60
CA ARG A 300 9.87 5.30 -16.80
C ARG A 300 11.31 5.54 -16.34
N PRO A 301 12.17 6.17 -17.16
CA PRO A 301 13.39 6.78 -16.67
C PRO A 301 13.07 8.14 -16.04
N GLY A 302 13.36 8.29 -14.75
CA GLY A 302 13.52 9.57 -14.06
C GLY A 302 12.24 10.23 -13.55
N ASP A 303 12.00 10.08 -12.26
CA ASP A 303 11.83 11.24 -11.37
C ASP A 303 12.46 10.86 -10.02
N ARG A 304 13.51 11.61 -9.65
CA ARG A 304 14.12 11.56 -8.33
C ARG A 304 13.06 12.02 -7.32
N PRO A 305 12.82 11.31 -6.21
CA PRO A 305 12.24 11.97 -5.05
C PRO A 305 13.28 12.98 -4.55
N GLU A 306 13.00 14.26 -4.77
CA GLU A 306 13.72 15.34 -4.13
C GLU A 306 13.72 15.12 -2.63
N HIS A 307 14.90 15.25 -2.03
CA HIS A 307 15.09 15.30 -0.59
C HIS A 307 14.23 16.40 0.02
N ARG A 308 13.06 16.05 0.55
CA ARG A 308 12.40 16.87 1.56
C ARG A 308 13.10 16.59 2.88
N ARG A 309 14.25 17.25 3.08
CA ARG A 309 14.83 17.47 4.41
C ARG A 309 13.82 18.30 5.22
N ALA A 310 12.98 17.64 6.00
CA ALA A 310 12.46 18.24 7.21
C ALA A 310 13.62 18.27 8.21
N ARG A 311 14.04 19.48 8.54
CA ARG A 311 15.01 19.79 9.58
C ARG A 311 14.32 19.52 10.93
N SER A 312 14.69 18.44 11.62
CA SER A 312 14.57 18.34 13.07
C SER A 312 15.95 18.01 13.63
N THR A 313 16.62 19.04 14.14
CA THR A 313 17.72 18.92 15.07
C THR A 313 17.14 18.56 16.43
N ILE A 314 17.58 17.44 17.03
CA ILE A 314 17.98 17.25 18.44
C ILE A 314 18.21 15.73 18.63
N ASP A 315 19.50 15.39 18.66
CA ASP A 315 20.20 14.26 19.28
C ASP A 315 19.49 12.92 19.55
N ASP A 316 19.90 11.92 18.76
CA ASP A 316 19.87 10.50 19.10
C ASP A 316 20.88 10.20 20.23
N VAL A 317 20.38 9.76 21.39
CA VAL A 317 21.16 8.94 22.33
C VAL A 317 20.69 7.50 22.17
N SER A 318 21.56 6.64 21.61
CA SER A 318 21.33 5.20 21.54
C SER A 318 21.33 4.57 22.94
N PRO A 319 20.46 3.58 23.24
CA PRO A 319 20.53 2.85 24.51
C PRO A 319 21.78 1.95 24.56
N ILE A 320 22.55 2.13 25.63
CA ILE A 320 23.72 1.32 25.98
C ILE A 320 23.28 -0.12 26.28
N ARG A 321 23.94 -1.09 25.63
CA ARG A 321 23.88 -2.52 25.99
C ARG A 321 24.49 -2.74 27.38
N PRO A 322 23.90 -3.56 28.28
CA PRO A 322 24.59 -3.94 29.51
C PRO A 322 25.71 -4.92 29.19
N ILE A 323 26.90 -4.59 29.68
CA ILE A 323 28.09 -5.44 29.73
C ILE A 323 27.99 -6.33 30.98
N ASP A 324 28.22 -7.63 30.79
CA ASP A 324 28.41 -8.61 31.86
C ASP A 324 29.56 -8.19 32.79
N GLY A 325 29.31 -8.22 34.10
CA GLY A 325 30.29 -7.82 35.11
C GLY A 325 29.99 -8.38 36.51
N GLN A 326 30.38 -9.63 36.73
CA GLN A 326 31.03 -10.17 37.93
C GLN A 326 30.63 -9.59 39.32
N MET A 327 29.92 -10.40 40.12
CA MET A 327 29.77 -10.26 41.57
C MET A 327 31.12 -10.37 42.32
N PRO A 328 31.23 -9.72 43.49
CA PRO A 328 31.95 -10.31 44.62
C PRO A 328 31.04 -10.46 45.85
N ASN A 329 31.04 -11.70 46.37
CA ASN A 329 30.65 -12.03 47.74
C ASN A 329 31.56 -11.29 48.73
N ASP A 330 31.00 -10.72 49.78
CA ASP A 330 31.53 -10.92 51.13
C ASP A 330 30.49 -10.63 52.23
N THR A 331 30.58 -11.49 53.24
CA THR A 331 29.67 -11.72 54.38
C THR A 331 29.87 -10.76 55.56
N GLY A 332 28.79 -10.43 56.27
CA GLY A 332 28.86 -9.94 57.67
C GLY A 332 27.53 -9.42 58.24
N PRO A 333 27.09 -9.84 59.44
CA PRO A 333 25.79 -9.48 60.02
C PRO A 333 25.86 -8.17 60.81
N VAL A 334 24.92 -7.24 60.61
CA VAL A 334 24.81 -6.02 61.45
C VAL A 334 23.37 -5.86 61.94
N GLU A 335 23.18 -6.43 63.12
CA GLU A 335 22.34 -6.02 64.26
C GLU A 335 21.37 -4.83 64.05
N ALA A 336 20.07 -5.15 64.12
CA ALA A 336 18.98 -4.19 64.11
C ALA A 336 18.89 -3.41 65.43
N VAL A 337 19.29 -2.14 65.41
CA VAL A 337 19.05 -1.20 66.52
C VAL A 337 17.64 -0.62 66.38
N ARG A 338 16.69 -1.20 67.14
CA ARG A 338 15.36 -0.65 67.38
C ARG A 338 15.46 0.67 68.16
N ARG A 339 14.87 1.75 67.66
CA ARG A 339 14.50 2.93 68.47
C ARG A 339 12.98 2.96 68.62
N PRO A 340 12.45 3.10 69.86
CA PRO A 340 11.03 3.30 70.10
C PRO A 340 10.68 4.79 69.91
N SER A 341 9.78 5.11 68.97
CA SER A 341 9.12 6.41 68.96
C SER A 341 7.82 6.33 69.76
N THR A 342 7.74 7.16 70.79
CA THR A 342 6.62 7.30 71.71
C THR A 342 5.48 8.06 71.05
N PHE A 343 4.33 7.41 70.91
CA PHE A 343 3.03 8.02 70.63
C PHE A 343 2.59 8.84 71.86
N SER A 344 2.22 10.11 71.68
CA SER A 344 1.48 10.88 72.68
C SER A 344 0.18 11.35 72.06
N ALA A 345 -0.89 10.60 72.32
CA ALA A 345 -2.26 11.01 72.10
C ALA A 345 -2.69 11.96 73.23
N ARG A 346 -3.12 13.18 72.89
CA ARG A 346 -4.04 13.96 73.71
C ARG A 346 -4.79 14.93 72.80
N GLY A 347 -6.11 14.74 72.73
CA GLY A 347 -7.00 15.51 71.89
C GLY A 347 -7.35 16.87 72.45
N ASP A 348 -7.94 17.68 71.59
CA ASP A 348 -8.97 18.65 71.93
C ASP A 348 -9.85 18.86 70.70
N ASP A 349 -11.16 18.72 70.93
CA ASP A 349 -12.26 18.92 69.98
C ASP A 349 -12.47 20.41 69.70
N TYR A 350 -12.41 20.81 68.42
CA TYR A 350 -13.21 21.91 67.88
C TYR A 350 -13.61 21.59 66.44
N ALA A 351 -14.93 21.55 66.21
CA ALA A 351 -15.55 21.34 64.92
C ALA A 351 -15.47 22.60 64.04
N THR A 352 -14.87 22.47 62.85
CA THR A 352 -15.00 23.43 61.73
C THR A 352 -14.86 22.68 60.40
N ASP A 353 -15.89 22.83 59.56
CA ASP A 353 -16.07 22.44 58.15
C ASP A 353 -14.97 21.60 57.47
N GLU A 354 -15.35 20.37 57.13
CA GLU A 354 -14.64 19.48 56.21
C GLU A 354 -14.89 19.91 54.75
N GLU A 355 -13.99 20.71 54.18
CA GLU A 355 -13.72 20.71 52.74
C GLU A 355 -12.30 21.22 52.47
N ASP A 356 -11.47 20.32 51.91
CA ASP A 356 -10.11 20.54 51.38
C ASP A 356 -9.02 20.92 52.39
N ASN A 357 -8.67 19.99 53.28
CA ASN A 357 -7.35 19.95 53.91
C ASN A 357 -6.48 18.89 53.19
N GLU A 358 -6.14 19.12 51.92
CA GLU A 358 -4.99 18.48 51.27
C GLU A 358 -3.69 19.06 51.85
N GLY A 359 -3.47 18.79 53.14
CA GLY A 359 -2.15 18.75 53.70
C GLY A 359 -1.43 17.57 53.05
N LEU A 360 -0.40 17.88 52.26
CA LEU A 360 0.49 16.93 51.59
C LEU A 360 1.11 15.96 52.61
N SER A 361 0.41 14.88 52.94
CA SER A 361 1.08 13.64 53.32
C SER A 361 1.62 13.07 52.02
N ALA A 362 2.92 13.22 51.76
CA ALA A 362 3.59 12.32 50.84
C ALA A 362 3.28 10.91 51.34
N THR A 363 2.39 10.20 50.64
CA THR A 363 2.21 8.76 50.82
C THR A 363 3.50 8.11 50.36
N LEU A 364 4.49 8.09 51.26
CA LEU A 364 5.62 7.19 51.18
C LEU A 364 4.99 5.79 51.21
N ILE A 365 4.96 5.14 50.05
CA ILE A 365 4.55 3.76 49.91
C ILE A 365 5.57 2.94 50.73
N SER A 366 5.20 2.56 51.95
CA SER A 366 5.90 1.51 52.69
C SER A 366 5.43 0.18 52.15
N PHE A 367 6.32 -0.56 51.49
CA PHE A 367 6.04 -1.92 51.07
C PHE A 367 5.99 -2.81 52.31
N ASP A 368 4.78 -3.19 52.73
CA ASP A 368 4.60 -4.36 53.58
C ASP A 368 4.23 -5.53 52.65
N VAL A 369 5.14 -6.49 52.51
CA VAL A 369 4.93 -7.67 51.69
C VAL A 369 4.21 -8.71 52.55
N GLU A 370 2.89 -8.56 52.66
CA GLU A 370 2.04 -9.67 53.11
C GLU A 370 1.49 -10.39 51.88
N ALA A 371 1.96 -11.63 51.69
CA ALA A 371 1.44 -12.53 50.68
C ALA A 371 0.06 -13.04 51.11
N THR A 372 -1.03 -12.63 50.43
CA THR A 372 -2.15 -13.54 50.10
C THR A 372 -3.26 -12.88 49.26
N ALA A 373 -3.62 -13.60 48.19
CA ALA A 373 -4.96 -13.90 47.67
C ALA A 373 -5.90 -12.78 47.16
N GLU A 374 -6.12 -12.85 45.84
CA GLU A 374 -7.41 -12.84 45.12
C GLU A 374 -8.59 -11.95 45.57
N THR A 375 -9.14 -11.25 44.56
CA THR A 375 -10.46 -10.62 44.43
C THR A 375 -10.65 -9.17 44.89
N SER A 376 -10.84 -8.25 43.94
CA SER A 376 -12.16 -7.65 43.62
C SER A 376 -12.02 -6.25 43.01
N GLU A 377 -12.38 -6.15 41.72
CA GLU A 377 -13.13 -5.05 41.10
C GLU A 377 -12.92 -3.62 41.65
N ALA A 378 -12.10 -2.82 40.97
CA ALA A 378 -12.08 -1.36 41.10
C ALA A 378 -12.76 -0.73 39.86
N PRO A 379 -13.65 0.27 40.01
CA PRO A 379 -14.33 0.88 38.87
C PRO A 379 -13.34 1.68 38.00
N PRO A 380 -13.51 1.66 36.66
CA PRO A 380 -12.59 2.36 35.77
C PRO A 380 -12.86 3.87 35.85
N GLY A 381 -11.83 4.65 36.18
CA GLY A 381 -11.76 6.04 35.70
C GLY A 381 -11.72 7.18 36.71
N LEU A 382 -11.29 6.99 37.97
CA LEU A 382 -11.10 8.16 38.88
C LEU A 382 -9.68 8.45 39.36
N TRP A 383 -8.69 7.64 39.01
CA TRP A 383 -7.31 7.86 39.45
C TRP A 383 -6.34 7.70 38.28
N SER A 384 -6.34 8.68 37.38
CA SER A 384 -5.29 8.84 36.39
C SER A 384 -4.40 10.00 36.86
N ALA A 385 -3.37 9.68 37.65
CA ALA A 385 -2.25 10.60 37.82
C ALA A 385 -1.66 10.85 36.42
N GLU A 386 -1.68 12.11 35.97
CA GLU A 386 -1.41 12.53 34.60
C GLU A 386 -0.11 11.94 34.02
N LEU A 387 -0.27 10.88 33.22
CA LEU A 387 0.70 10.39 32.24
C LEU A 387 0.07 10.39 30.85
N ARG A 388 -0.59 11.49 30.47
CA ARG A 388 -0.97 11.74 29.08
C ARG A 388 -0.74 13.22 28.75
N PRO A 389 0.13 13.56 27.79
CA PRO A 389 -0.22 14.66 26.90
C PRO A 389 -1.53 14.21 26.24
N SER A 390 -2.65 14.86 26.55
CA SER A 390 -3.84 14.72 25.72
C SER A 390 -3.40 15.14 24.32
N VAL A 391 -3.18 14.18 23.43
CA VAL A 391 -3.13 14.45 22.00
C VAL A 391 -4.52 15.01 21.68
N GLU A 392 -4.58 16.33 21.64
CA GLU A 392 -5.66 17.14 21.08
C GLU A 392 -7.09 16.73 21.49
N ALA A 393 -7.48 17.05 22.73
CA ALA A 393 -8.89 17.30 23.07
C ALA A 393 -9.42 18.61 22.43
N ARG A 394 -8.92 19.00 21.26
CA ARG A 394 -9.44 20.06 20.39
C ARG A 394 -9.85 19.43 19.06
N GLY A 395 -10.76 18.48 19.13
CA GLY A 395 -11.18 17.74 17.95
C GLY A 395 -12.12 16.60 18.26
N ALA A 396 -13.10 16.77 19.14
CA ALA A 396 -14.32 15.97 19.08
C ALA A 396 -15.13 16.37 17.82
N LEU A 397 -14.51 16.21 16.65
CA LEU A 397 -15.08 16.45 15.33
C LEU A 397 -15.47 15.10 14.77
N MET A 398 -16.64 14.61 15.21
CA MET A 398 -17.32 13.41 14.71
C MET A 398 -16.52 12.11 14.91
N PRO A 399 -17.17 10.94 15.08
CA PRO A 399 -16.48 9.68 14.84
C PRO A 399 -16.04 9.71 13.37
N THR A 400 -14.75 9.93 13.10
CA THR A 400 -14.20 9.64 11.79
C THR A 400 -14.40 8.14 11.59
N THR A 401 -15.30 7.76 10.70
CA THR A 401 -15.50 6.36 10.32
C THR A 401 -14.18 5.85 9.77
N THR A 402 -13.42 5.14 10.59
CA THR A 402 -12.19 4.47 10.19
C THR A 402 -12.62 3.24 9.40
N TYR A 403 -12.50 3.30 8.07
CA TYR A 403 -12.71 2.14 7.22
C TYR A 403 -11.48 1.24 7.32
N CYS A 404 -11.70 -0.07 7.50
CA CYS A 404 -10.64 -1.06 7.35
C CYS A 404 -10.13 -0.99 5.90
N ASP A 405 -8.87 -0.61 5.73
CA ASP A 405 -8.23 -0.48 4.42
C ASP A 405 -7.23 -1.62 4.24
N THR A 406 -7.71 -2.72 3.65
CA THR A 406 -6.94 -3.95 3.41
C THR A 406 -6.99 -4.30 1.92
N MET A 407 -6.07 -5.14 1.42
CA MET A 407 -6.11 -5.54 0.00
C MET A 407 -7.41 -6.27 -0.37
N LEU A 408 -8.04 -6.96 0.57
CA LEU A 408 -9.27 -7.71 0.34
C LEU A 408 -10.48 -6.77 0.15
N THR A 409 -10.56 -5.71 0.95
CA THR A 409 -11.58 -4.66 0.83
C THR A 409 -11.35 -3.77 -0.41
N GLN A 410 -10.10 -3.56 -0.81
CA GLN A 410 -9.74 -2.85 -2.04
C GLN A 410 -9.86 -3.69 -3.32
N LEU A 411 -10.09 -5.00 -3.21
CA LEU A 411 -10.09 -5.90 -4.37
C LEU A 411 -11.18 -5.56 -5.41
N PRO A 412 -12.47 -5.35 -5.04
CA PRO A 412 -13.51 -5.03 -6.01
C PRO A 412 -13.24 -3.74 -6.82
N PRO A 413 -12.87 -2.58 -6.22
CA PRO A 413 -12.53 -1.39 -6.99
C PRO A 413 -11.25 -1.57 -7.82
N LEU A 414 -10.28 -2.36 -7.34
CA LEU A 414 -9.07 -2.68 -8.11
C LEU A 414 -9.42 -3.45 -9.39
N ILE A 415 -10.19 -4.53 -9.30
CA ILE A 415 -10.61 -5.32 -10.48
C ILE A 415 -11.49 -4.47 -11.41
N ALA A 416 -12.45 -3.73 -10.86
CA ALA A 416 -13.33 -2.86 -11.65
C ALA A 416 -12.52 -1.80 -12.42
N SER A 417 -11.55 -1.16 -11.78
CA SER A 417 -10.68 -0.18 -12.42
C SER A 417 -9.91 -0.77 -13.60
N HIS A 418 -9.44 -2.02 -13.47
CA HIS A 418 -8.75 -2.74 -14.54
C HIS A 418 -9.69 -3.02 -15.72
N ILE A 419 -10.89 -3.53 -15.45
CA ILE A 419 -11.91 -3.83 -16.47
C ILE A 419 -12.32 -2.57 -17.23
N PHE A 420 -12.63 -1.48 -16.53
CA PHE A 420 -13.00 -0.22 -17.16
C PHE A 420 -11.84 0.42 -17.93
N THR A 421 -10.62 0.30 -17.42
CA THR A 421 -9.42 0.75 -18.15
C THR A 421 -9.28 0.01 -19.46
N ASP A 422 -9.40 -1.32 -19.45
CA ASP A 422 -9.29 -2.12 -20.67
C ASP A 422 -10.42 -1.81 -21.66
N ALA A 423 -11.66 -1.67 -21.17
CA ALA A 423 -12.81 -1.30 -22.01
C ALA A 423 -12.63 0.08 -22.69
N VAL A 424 -12.22 1.10 -21.93
CA VAL A 424 -11.95 2.44 -22.46
C VAL A 424 -10.79 2.41 -23.44
N LEU A 425 -9.70 1.72 -23.08
CA LEU A 425 -8.51 1.62 -23.93
C LEU A 425 -8.85 0.97 -25.27
N ARG A 426 -9.60 -0.14 -25.26
CA ARG A 426 -10.07 -0.83 -26.47
C ARG A 426 -10.96 0.03 -27.36
N LEU A 427 -11.84 0.84 -26.77
CA LEU A 427 -12.68 1.77 -27.54
C LEU A 427 -11.85 2.86 -28.19
N VAL A 428 -10.94 3.46 -27.43
CA VAL A 428 -10.17 4.62 -27.89
C VAL A 428 -9.06 4.23 -28.86
N THR A 429 -8.41 3.09 -28.70
CA THR A 429 -7.32 2.65 -29.58
C THR A 429 -7.79 1.83 -30.78
N ALA A 430 -9.05 1.42 -30.85
CA ALA A 430 -9.62 0.66 -31.97
C ALA A 430 -9.32 1.24 -33.36
N PRO A 431 -9.36 2.57 -33.60
CA PRO A 431 -8.99 3.13 -34.91
C PRO A 431 -7.55 2.83 -35.32
N TRP A 432 -6.60 2.94 -34.37
CA TRP A 432 -5.18 2.67 -34.61
C TRP A 432 -4.91 1.17 -34.74
N GLU A 433 -5.56 0.34 -33.93
CA GLU A 433 -5.48 -1.12 -34.06
C GLU A 433 -6.02 -1.56 -35.43
N ALA A 434 -7.18 -1.04 -35.85
CA ALA A 434 -7.78 -1.38 -37.14
C ALA A 434 -6.86 -1.00 -38.31
N THR A 435 -6.27 0.20 -38.31
CA THR A 435 -5.36 0.60 -39.39
C THR A 435 -4.09 -0.25 -39.43
N ALA A 436 -3.48 -0.51 -38.27
CA ALA A 436 -2.29 -1.36 -38.17
C ALA A 436 -2.57 -2.78 -38.68
N LEU A 437 -3.66 -3.40 -38.22
CA LEU A 437 -4.02 -4.75 -38.61
C LEU A 437 -4.46 -4.86 -40.08
N ARG A 438 -5.18 -3.87 -40.62
CA ARG A 438 -5.53 -3.83 -42.05
C ARG A 438 -4.28 -3.71 -42.92
N LEU A 439 -3.32 -2.84 -42.55
CA LEU A 439 -2.04 -2.73 -43.25
C LEU A 439 -1.25 -4.05 -43.23
N MET A 440 -1.17 -4.70 -42.07
CA MET A 440 -0.52 -6.01 -41.92
C MET A 440 -1.24 -7.11 -42.72
N ALA A 441 -2.57 -7.13 -42.71
CA ALA A 441 -3.36 -8.10 -43.44
C ALA A 441 -3.20 -7.95 -44.96
N HIS A 442 -3.23 -6.70 -45.47
CA HIS A 442 -2.97 -6.41 -46.88
C HIS A 442 -1.56 -6.81 -47.30
N SER A 443 -0.53 -6.44 -46.53
CA SER A 443 0.87 -6.76 -46.87
C SER A 443 1.14 -8.27 -46.86
N LEU A 444 0.59 -9.00 -45.89
CA LEU A 444 0.76 -10.44 -45.77
C LEU A 444 0.00 -11.20 -46.86
N ARG A 445 -1.23 -10.78 -47.20
CA ARG A 445 -2.01 -11.41 -48.26
C ARG A 445 -1.46 -11.15 -49.65
N GLN A 446 -1.02 -9.91 -49.93
CA GLN A 446 -0.33 -9.59 -51.18
C GLN A 446 0.90 -10.48 -51.37
N ARG A 447 1.65 -10.70 -50.29
CA ARG A 447 2.81 -11.57 -50.31
C ARG A 447 2.45 -13.04 -50.58
N LEU A 448 1.36 -13.54 -50.00
CA LEU A 448 0.87 -14.90 -50.24
C LEU A 448 0.09 -15.04 -51.56
N ASN A 449 0.01 -13.98 -52.39
CA ASN A 449 -0.83 -13.92 -53.59
C ASN A 449 -2.31 -14.25 -53.32
N LEU A 450 -2.79 -13.92 -52.12
CA LEU A 450 -4.18 -14.10 -51.71
C LEU A 450 -5.01 -12.85 -52.06
N PRO A 451 -6.31 -13.02 -52.36
CA PRO A 451 -7.18 -11.89 -52.62
C PRO A 451 -7.35 -11.00 -51.38
N THR A 452 -7.52 -9.69 -51.61
CA THR A 452 -7.66 -8.66 -50.56
C THR A 452 -9.05 -7.99 -50.54
N HIS A 453 -10.00 -8.46 -51.36
CA HIS A 453 -11.30 -7.80 -51.57
C HIS A 453 -12.22 -7.82 -50.32
N ASP A 454 -12.08 -8.84 -49.49
CA ASP A 454 -12.79 -9.09 -48.23
C ASP A 454 -12.26 -8.26 -47.06
N VAL A 455 -11.04 -7.72 -47.15
CA VAL A 455 -10.43 -6.87 -46.13
C VAL A 455 -10.87 -5.41 -46.34
N CYS A 456 -11.24 -4.72 -45.26
CA CYS A 456 -11.56 -3.30 -45.27
C CYS A 456 -10.38 -2.45 -45.77
N GLU A 457 -10.67 -1.26 -46.28
CA GLU A 457 -9.62 -0.33 -46.71
C GLU A 457 -8.82 0.19 -45.51
N ILE A 458 -7.58 0.63 -45.79
CA ILE A 458 -6.63 1.09 -44.76
C ILE A 458 -7.11 2.37 -44.07
N ASN A 459 -7.98 3.16 -44.71
CA ASN A 459 -8.50 4.40 -44.15
C ASN A 459 -9.27 4.15 -42.84
N ILE A 460 -8.98 4.97 -41.81
CA ILE A 460 -9.53 4.87 -40.45
C ILE A 460 -11.06 4.82 -40.44
N LEU A 461 -11.70 5.59 -41.34
CA LEU A 461 -13.15 5.76 -41.43
C LEU A 461 -13.79 5.03 -42.61
N SER A 462 -13.03 4.20 -43.33
CA SER A 462 -13.61 3.43 -44.44
C SER A 462 -14.60 2.39 -43.94
N HIS A 463 -15.75 2.29 -44.62
CA HIS A 463 -16.84 1.35 -44.31
C HIS A 463 -17.44 1.49 -42.90
N LEU A 464 -17.62 2.72 -42.42
CA LEU A 464 -18.43 3.00 -41.22
C LEU A 464 -19.92 2.84 -41.51
N ASP A 465 -20.35 1.59 -41.65
CA ASP A 465 -21.77 1.26 -41.64
C ASP A 465 -22.29 1.23 -40.20
N LEU A 466 -23.57 1.59 -40.00
CA LEU A 466 -24.21 1.50 -38.69
C LEU A 466 -24.12 0.07 -38.13
N THR A 467 -24.26 -0.94 -39.00
CA THR A 467 -24.12 -2.36 -38.64
C THR A 467 -22.72 -2.71 -38.16
N PHE A 468 -21.67 -2.15 -38.79
CA PHE A 468 -20.29 -2.32 -38.34
C PHE A 468 -20.11 -1.75 -36.93
N ALA A 469 -20.60 -0.52 -36.70
CA ALA A 469 -20.52 0.12 -35.39
C ALA A 469 -21.27 -0.70 -34.32
N ILE A 470 -22.50 -1.14 -34.63
CA ILE A 470 -23.30 -1.99 -33.73
C ILE A 470 -22.54 -3.29 -33.41
N ASN A 471 -22.05 -4.00 -34.43
CA ASN A 471 -21.33 -5.25 -34.22
C ASN A 471 -20.08 -5.05 -33.37
N PHE A 472 -19.31 -3.99 -33.62
CA PHE A 472 -18.17 -3.61 -32.79
C PHE A 472 -18.59 -3.33 -31.34
N PHE A 473 -19.59 -2.49 -31.10
CA PHE A 473 -20.07 -2.20 -29.74
C PHE A 473 -20.61 -3.44 -29.04
N CYS A 474 -21.32 -4.33 -29.74
CA CYS A 474 -21.78 -5.60 -29.18
C CYS A 474 -20.60 -6.48 -28.74
N THR A 475 -19.47 -6.49 -29.47
CA THR A 475 -18.26 -7.22 -29.00
C THR A 475 -17.70 -6.64 -27.69
N GLN A 476 -17.75 -5.30 -27.52
CA GLN A 476 -17.28 -4.63 -26.31
C GLN A 476 -18.21 -4.88 -25.13
N VAL A 477 -19.53 -4.83 -25.35
CA VAL A 477 -20.54 -5.14 -24.33
C VAL A 477 -20.41 -6.60 -23.89
N LEU A 478 -20.22 -7.53 -24.82
CA LEU A 478 -20.03 -8.95 -24.51
C LEU A 478 -18.77 -9.17 -23.66
N HIS A 479 -17.66 -8.50 -23.98
CA HIS A 479 -16.45 -8.57 -23.16
C HIS A 479 -16.67 -7.96 -21.78
N LEU A 480 -17.30 -6.80 -21.69
CA LEU A 480 -17.59 -6.14 -20.42
C LEU A 480 -18.50 -6.99 -19.54
N ALA A 481 -19.50 -7.65 -20.12
CA ALA A 481 -20.38 -8.59 -19.41
C ALA A 481 -19.58 -9.78 -18.85
N LEU A 482 -18.73 -10.41 -19.65
CA LEU A 482 -17.89 -11.53 -19.20
C LEU A 482 -16.93 -11.10 -18.08
N CYS A 483 -16.28 -9.94 -18.22
CA CYS A 483 -15.44 -9.38 -17.17
C CYS A 483 -16.25 -9.03 -15.91
N GLY A 484 -17.49 -8.58 -16.07
CA GLY A 484 -18.42 -8.30 -14.98
C GLY A 484 -18.77 -9.55 -14.16
N GLU A 485 -18.97 -10.69 -14.81
CA GLU A 485 -19.16 -11.98 -14.12
C GLU A 485 -17.93 -12.39 -13.31
N ILE A 486 -16.73 -12.21 -13.89
CA ILE A 486 -15.47 -12.47 -13.19
C ILE A 486 -15.35 -11.55 -11.98
N TRP A 487 -15.61 -10.26 -12.15
CA TRP A 487 -15.62 -9.29 -11.05
C TRP A 487 -16.60 -9.67 -9.94
N ALA A 488 -17.83 -10.08 -10.29
CA ALA A 488 -18.84 -10.49 -9.33
C ALA A 488 -18.40 -11.74 -8.55
N ALA A 489 -17.83 -12.74 -9.24
CA ALA A 489 -17.31 -13.96 -8.62
C ALA A 489 -16.19 -13.66 -7.61
N PHE A 490 -15.18 -12.87 -8.02
CA PHE A 490 -14.07 -12.52 -7.13
C PHE A 490 -14.47 -11.58 -6.00
N THR A 491 -15.44 -10.69 -6.23
CA THR A 491 -16.02 -9.85 -5.17
C THR A 491 -16.74 -10.72 -4.14
N THR A 492 -17.52 -11.70 -4.59
CA THR A 492 -18.21 -12.65 -3.69
C THR A 492 -17.20 -13.46 -2.87
N VAL A 493 -16.14 -13.98 -3.50
CA VAL A 493 -15.07 -14.70 -2.79
C VAL A 493 -14.37 -13.78 -1.78
N ALA A 494 -14.06 -12.54 -2.14
CA ALA A 494 -13.46 -11.58 -1.22
C ALA A 494 -14.36 -11.27 -0.02
N THR A 495 -15.67 -11.10 -0.23
CA THR A 495 -16.62 -10.88 0.87
C THR A 495 -16.77 -12.09 1.78
N VAL A 496 -16.60 -13.31 1.27
CA VAL A 496 -16.66 -14.54 2.07
C VAL A 496 -15.37 -14.77 2.86
N LEU A 497 -14.23 -14.34 2.33
CA LEU A 497 -12.92 -14.45 2.99
C LEU A 497 -12.63 -13.29 3.94
N HIS A 498 -13.37 -12.20 3.84
CA HIS A 498 -13.21 -11.05 4.72
C HIS A 498 -13.66 -11.41 6.12
N THR A 499 -12.81 -11.15 7.09
CA THR A 499 -13.08 -11.37 8.51
C THR A 499 -12.99 -10.03 9.23
N THR A 500 -13.94 -9.77 10.12
CA THR A 500 -13.86 -8.58 10.97
C THR A 500 -12.75 -8.74 12.03
N SER A 501 -12.26 -7.62 12.57
CA SER A 501 -11.25 -7.65 13.65
C SER A 501 -11.73 -8.46 14.85
N ASP A 502 -13.03 -8.38 15.16
CA ASP A 502 -13.63 -9.05 16.30
C ASP A 502 -13.70 -10.57 16.07
N GLU A 503 -14.19 -10.99 14.89
CA GLU A 503 -14.20 -12.42 14.50
C GLU A 503 -12.79 -13.02 14.44
N TRP A 504 -11.79 -12.25 14.00
CA TRP A 504 -10.39 -12.69 13.99
C TRP A 504 -9.87 -12.92 15.41
N ARG A 505 -10.17 -12.00 16.33
CA ARG A 505 -9.76 -12.11 17.74
C ARG A 505 -10.42 -13.30 18.43
N GLU A 506 -11.70 -13.54 18.16
CA GLU A 506 -12.41 -14.73 18.66
C GLU A 506 -11.76 -16.03 18.15
N ALA A 507 -11.44 -16.10 16.86
CA ALA A 507 -10.75 -17.26 16.28
C ALA A 507 -9.35 -17.49 16.87
N GLU A 508 -8.58 -16.42 17.11
CA GLU A 508 -7.28 -16.53 17.78
C GLU A 508 -7.40 -17.02 19.22
N ALA A 509 -8.42 -16.57 19.96
CA ALA A 509 -8.69 -17.02 21.32
C ALA A 509 -9.04 -18.52 21.35
N GLU A 510 -9.91 -18.98 20.44
CA GLU A 510 -10.24 -20.41 20.32
C GLU A 510 -9.02 -21.27 19.95
N GLU A 511 -8.13 -20.77 19.08
CA GLU A 511 -6.90 -21.49 18.73
C GLU A 511 -5.93 -21.59 19.93
N GLN A 512 -5.86 -20.54 20.76
CA GLN A 512 -5.06 -20.55 21.97
C GLN A 512 -5.61 -21.52 23.01
N GLU A 513 -6.93 -21.55 23.22
CA GLU A 513 -7.61 -22.51 24.11
C GLU A 513 -7.34 -23.95 23.66
N LYS A 514 -7.53 -24.24 22.37
CA LYS A 514 -7.22 -25.57 21.81
C LYS A 514 -5.76 -25.95 22.06
N ARG A 515 -4.81 -25.03 21.83
CA ARG A 515 -3.38 -25.32 22.08
C ARG A 515 -3.08 -25.63 23.54
N GLN A 516 -3.75 -24.97 24.48
CA GLN A 516 -3.60 -25.23 25.91
C GLN A 516 -4.15 -26.61 26.29
N ASP A 517 -5.32 -26.97 25.80
CA ASP A 517 -5.91 -28.30 25.98
C ASP A 517 -4.99 -29.42 25.45
N TRP A 518 -4.40 -29.23 24.27
CA TRP A 518 -3.44 -30.19 23.71
C TRP A 518 -2.16 -30.33 24.56
N THR A 519 -1.70 -29.26 25.20
CA THR A 519 -0.53 -29.34 26.09
C THR A 519 -0.86 -30.05 27.39
N ASP A 520 -2.06 -29.84 27.94
CA ASP A 520 -2.49 -30.45 29.19
C ASP A 520 -2.83 -31.95 29.04
N GLU A 521 -3.33 -32.38 27.86
CA GLU A 521 -3.51 -33.81 27.56
C GLU A 521 -2.19 -34.57 27.29
N SER A 522 -1.10 -33.84 27.01
CA SER A 522 0.20 -34.42 26.65
C SER A 522 1.16 -34.61 27.83
N ILE A 523 0.80 -34.10 29.01
CA ILE A 523 1.51 -34.23 30.29
C ILE A 523 0.84 -35.33 31.12
#